data_AF-A0A810MZK2-F1
#
_entry.id   AF-A0A810MZK2-F1
#
_cell.length_a   1.000
_cell.length_b   1.000
_cell.length_c   1.000
_cell.angle_alpha   90.00
_cell.angle_beta   90.00
_cell.angle_gamma   90.00
#
_symmetry.space_group_name_H-M   'P 1'
#
loop_
_entity.id
_entity.type
_entity.pdbx_description
1 polymer ?
#
loop_
_entity_poly.entity_id
_entity_poly.type
_entity_poly.pdbx_seq_one_letter_code
_entity_poly.pdbx_strand_id
1 'polypeptide(L)'
;MPYKQSPSSLRALWLGEQMRRLRRDRRITLKAAASHLRVGHSALARFERGQWPFLAGRVATLLDIYQVTDPKRRGMLLRLDAEVDRRNAWEPDPDDLHHPEPDHEPKPADQENNRMPFQERHHPTVRGQWLAEQLRQLRLDRRLTLQQVAERLPLDWSSLGRFERGEIKPKYDDVAALLDLYHVFDDRQRDVLLSLALDARHGDHWDVDFGDELPYRPYVNLAWLETRATAIRYYATTRIPDLLQTPEYAARLIQTQMGIHQPTPEHRAAVAALNARKQALRDGTNRLSAVITETALRNQVGDSHLMDQQINHLHKLARHPRNTINVLPDGHEITARYDTPFTVFDMPDPYPPVAVTQSLAGRLYLEHPRSLRFTVAHDHLQAAVQADSRTSQLLTALQHSVPVAP
;
A
#
# COMPACT_ATOMS: atom_id res chain seq x y z
N MET A 1 -13.85 -4.13 15.62
CA MET A 1 -12.99 -5.30 15.93
C MET A 1 -12.43 -5.86 14.62
N PRO A 2 -11.10 -5.92 14.44
CA PRO A 2 -10.49 -5.97 13.12
C PRO A 2 -10.31 -7.42 12.64
N TYR A 3 -10.89 -7.71 11.47
CA TYR A 3 -10.82 -9.01 10.79
C TYR A 3 -9.41 -9.23 10.22
N LYS A 4 -8.73 -10.27 10.72
CA LYS A 4 -7.55 -10.90 10.09
C LYS A 4 -7.99 -11.61 8.80
N GLN A 5 -7.12 -11.65 7.80
CA GLN A 5 -7.35 -12.39 6.56
C GLN A 5 -7.56 -13.87 6.87
N SER A 6 -8.74 -14.38 6.51
CA SER A 6 -9.15 -15.78 6.69
C SER A 6 -8.97 -16.57 5.38
N PRO A 7 -8.73 -17.90 5.42
CA PRO A 7 -8.77 -18.82 4.26
C PRO A 7 -10.11 -18.89 3.48
N SER A 8 -11.04 -17.97 3.74
CA SER A 8 -12.15 -17.53 2.87
C SER A 8 -11.73 -17.29 1.40
N SER A 9 -10.46 -16.95 1.14
CA SER A 9 -9.91 -16.62 -0.17
C SER A 9 -10.01 -17.76 -1.20
N LEU A 10 -9.78 -19.03 -0.81
CA LEU A 10 -9.80 -20.14 -1.79
C LEU A 10 -11.21 -20.50 -2.25
N ARG A 11 -12.20 -20.44 -1.36
CA ARG A 11 -13.60 -20.65 -1.71
C ARG A 11 -14.10 -19.54 -2.62
N ALA A 12 -13.74 -18.28 -2.33
CA ALA A 12 -14.03 -17.13 -3.17
C ALA A 12 -13.38 -17.25 -4.56
N LEU A 13 -12.09 -17.62 -4.63
CA LEU A 13 -11.36 -17.85 -5.88
C LEU A 13 -12.00 -18.94 -6.73
N TRP A 14 -12.33 -20.07 -6.12
CA TRP A 14 -12.96 -21.17 -6.84
C TRP A 14 -14.36 -20.82 -7.31
N LEU A 15 -15.18 -20.20 -6.46
CA LEU A 15 -16.53 -19.74 -6.82
C LEU A 15 -16.48 -18.73 -7.97
N GLY A 16 -15.57 -17.75 -7.89
CA GLY A 16 -15.34 -16.77 -8.95
C GLY A 16 -14.96 -17.43 -10.28
N GLU A 17 -14.04 -18.40 -10.24
CA GLU A 17 -13.62 -19.14 -11.43
C GLU A 17 -14.78 -19.93 -12.05
N GLN A 18 -15.60 -20.60 -11.24
CA GLN A 18 -16.77 -21.32 -11.74
C GLN A 18 -17.75 -20.37 -12.43
N MET A 19 -17.99 -19.19 -11.86
CA MET A 19 -18.89 -18.19 -12.44
C MET A 19 -18.35 -17.64 -13.76
N ARG A 20 -17.05 -17.37 -13.83
CA ARG A 20 -16.35 -16.95 -15.04
C ARG A 20 -16.47 -17.98 -16.16
N ARG A 21 -16.29 -19.26 -15.81
CA ARG A 21 -16.38 -20.37 -16.76
C ARG A 21 -17.80 -20.54 -17.30
N LEU A 22 -18.80 -20.56 -16.41
CA LEU A 22 -20.21 -20.64 -16.76
C LEU A 22 -20.64 -19.49 -17.69
N ARG A 23 -20.18 -18.27 -17.42
CA ARG A 23 -20.44 -17.11 -18.28
C ARG A 23 -19.85 -17.29 -19.68
N ARG A 24 -18.60 -17.73 -19.78
CA ARG A 24 -17.91 -17.98 -21.07
C ARG A 24 -18.57 -19.09 -21.87
N ASP A 25 -18.98 -20.19 -21.22
CA ASP A 25 -19.67 -21.31 -21.85
C ASP A 25 -20.99 -20.86 -22.50
N ARG A 26 -21.68 -19.88 -21.89
CA ARG A 26 -22.89 -19.27 -22.44
C ARG A 26 -22.66 -18.11 -23.40
N ARG A 27 -21.39 -17.79 -23.70
CA ARG A 27 -20.99 -16.63 -24.53
C ARG A 27 -21.59 -15.31 -24.06
N ILE A 28 -21.84 -15.18 -22.76
CA ILE A 28 -22.37 -13.94 -22.16
C ILE A 28 -21.18 -13.01 -21.89
N THR A 29 -21.26 -11.78 -22.38
CA THR A 29 -20.22 -10.79 -22.10
C THR A 29 -20.29 -10.37 -20.63
N LEU A 30 -19.14 -10.04 -20.04
CA LEU A 30 -19.06 -9.57 -18.66
C LEU A 30 -19.97 -8.34 -18.44
N LYS A 31 -20.02 -7.43 -19.42
CA LYS A 31 -20.89 -6.25 -19.45
C LYS A 31 -22.38 -6.61 -19.47
N ALA A 32 -22.77 -7.62 -20.25
CA ALA A 32 -24.16 -8.07 -20.31
C ALA A 32 -24.62 -8.72 -19.00
N ALA A 33 -23.78 -9.56 -18.39
CA ALA A 33 -24.07 -10.18 -17.10
C ALA A 33 -24.16 -9.14 -15.97
N ALA A 34 -23.24 -8.17 -15.94
CA ALA A 34 -23.24 -7.09 -14.97
C ALA A 34 -24.46 -6.17 -15.10
N SER A 35 -24.87 -5.87 -16.34
CA SER A 35 -26.09 -5.10 -16.62
C SER A 35 -27.35 -5.79 -16.08
N HIS A 36 -27.49 -7.11 -16.27
CA HIS A 36 -28.61 -7.89 -15.73
C HIS A 36 -28.63 -7.89 -14.19
N LEU A 37 -27.46 -7.90 -13.55
CA LEU A 37 -27.33 -7.80 -12.11
C LEU A 37 -27.50 -6.37 -11.56
N ARG A 38 -27.60 -5.36 -12.43
CA ARG A 38 -27.55 -3.93 -12.09
C ARG A 38 -26.31 -3.60 -11.21
N VAL A 39 -25.15 -4.13 -11.60
CA VAL A 39 -23.85 -3.84 -10.97
C VAL A 39 -22.85 -3.34 -12.00
N GLY A 40 -21.81 -2.64 -11.57
CA GLY A 40 -20.69 -2.30 -12.43
C GLY A 40 -19.99 -3.55 -12.96
N HIS A 41 -19.57 -3.55 -14.23
CA HIS A 41 -18.83 -4.68 -14.82
C HIS A 41 -17.55 -5.01 -14.06
N SER A 42 -16.88 -4.01 -13.49
CA SER A 42 -15.71 -4.17 -12.62
C SER A 42 -16.03 -4.94 -11.32
N ALA A 43 -17.24 -4.79 -10.78
CA ALA A 43 -17.64 -5.52 -9.57
C ALA A 43 -17.81 -7.02 -9.88
N LEU A 44 -18.47 -7.36 -10.99
CA LEU A 44 -18.57 -8.74 -11.46
C LEU A 44 -17.20 -9.32 -11.81
N ALA A 45 -16.31 -8.52 -12.41
CA ALA A 45 -14.93 -8.91 -12.72
C ALA A 45 -14.12 -9.28 -11.46
N ARG A 46 -14.28 -8.54 -10.35
CA ARG A 46 -13.59 -8.81 -9.08
C ARG A 46 -14.12 -10.06 -8.39
N PHE A 47 -15.45 -10.24 -8.41
CA PHE A 47 -16.07 -11.46 -7.92
C PHE A 47 -15.62 -12.70 -8.71
N GLU A 48 -15.61 -12.63 -10.05
CA GLU A 48 -15.08 -13.71 -10.91
C GLU A 48 -13.59 -14.01 -10.70
N ARG A 49 -12.86 -13.10 -10.05
CA ARG A 49 -11.46 -13.25 -9.64
C ARG A 49 -11.29 -13.66 -8.17
N GLY A 50 -12.38 -13.93 -7.45
CA GLY A 50 -12.35 -14.29 -6.03
C GLY A 50 -11.88 -13.19 -5.09
N GLN A 51 -11.82 -11.95 -5.57
CA GLN A 51 -11.27 -10.81 -4.82
C GLN A 51 -12.31 -10.13 -3.92
N TRP A 52 -13.59 -10.54 -4.00
CA TRP A 52 -14.63 -9.84 -3.27
C TRP A 52 -15.91 -10.67 -3.04
N PRO A 53 -16.44 -10.73 -1.80
CA PRO A 53 -17.68 -11.45 -1.50
C PRO A 53 -18.95 -10.61 -1.70
N PHE A 54 -18.87 -9.40 -2.26
CA PHE A 54 -20.00 -8.45 -2.42
C PHE A 54 -21.24 -9.00 -3.15
N LEU A 55 -21.14 -10.18 -3.80
CA LEU A 55 -22.25 -10.85 -4.47
C LEU A 55 -22.81 -12.07 -3.72
N ALA A 56 -22.46 -12.28 -2.44
CA ALA A 56 -23.09 -13.29 -1.60
C ALA A 56 -24.62 -13.08 -1.61
N GLY A 57 -25.37 -14.10 -2.02
CA GLY A 57 -26.83 -14.02 -2.24
C GLY A 57 -27.29 -13.56 -3.63
N ARG A 58 -26.40 -13.03 -4.48
CA ARG A 58 -26.64 -12.75 -5.92
C ARG A 58 -26.11 -13.86 -6.84
N VAL A 59 -25.41 -14.85 -6.29
CA VAL A 59 -24.99 -16.06 -7.02
C VAL A 59 -26.17 -16.81 -7.59
N ALA A 60 -27.31 -16.86 -6.88
CA ALA A 60 -28.53 -17.46 -7.41
C ALA A 60 -28.99 -16.78 -8.72
N THR A 61 -28.98 -15.46 -8.77
CA THR A 61 -29.32 -14.68 -9.97
C THR A 61 -28.32 -14.90 -11.11
N LEU A 62 -27.02 -15.01 -10.79
CA LEU A 62 -26.00 -15.36 -11.80
C LEU A 62 -26.23 -16.76 -12.38
N LEU A 63 -26.56 -17.73 -11.53
CA LEU A 63 -26.88 -19.09 -11.97
C LEU A 63 -28.13 -19.11 -12.87
N ASP A 64 -29.10 -18.23 -12.64
CA ASP A 64 -30.26 -18.05 -13.52
C ASP A 64 -29.88 -17.44 -14.87
N ILE A 65 -29.09 -16.36 -14.86
CA ILE A 65 -28.56 -15.70 -16.07
C ILE A 65 -27.72 -16.67 -16.89
N TYR A 66 -26.89 -17.48 -16.23
CA TYR A 66 -26.04 -18.49 -16.87
C TYR A 66 -26.80 -19.80 -17.15
N GLN A 67 -28.11 -19.82 -16.86
CA GLN A 67 -29.04 -20.92 -17.12
C GLN A 67 -28.55 -22.27 -16.58
N VAL A 68 -27.99 -22.27 -15.37
CA VAL A 68 -27.54 -23.49 -14.69
C VAL A 68 -28.76 -24.23 -14.15
N THR A 69 -29.22 -25.23 -14.90
CA THR A 69 -30.43 -26.00 -14.62
C THR A 69 -30.19 -27.28 -13.82
N ASP A 70 -28.95 -27.79 -13.77
CA ASP A 70 -28.61 -28.99 -12.98
C ASP A 70 -28.75 -28.70 -11.47
N PRO A 71 -29.69 -29.35 -10.76
CA PRO A 71 -29.93 -29.09 -9.34
C PRO A 71 -28.73 -29.42 -8.46
N LYS A 72 -27.93 -30.43 -8.83
CA LYS A 72 -26.75 -30.84 -8.06
C LYS A 72 -25.67 -29.76 -8.12
N ARG A 73 -25.31 -29.32 -9.34
CA ARG A 73 -24.32 -28.25 -9.55
C ARG A 73 -24.78 -26.92 -8.97
N ARG A 74 -26.06 -26.57 -9.13
CA ARG A 74 -26.64 -25.35 -8.55
C ARG A 74 -26.56 -25.36 -7.02
N GLY A 75 -26.96 -26.46 -6.39
CA GLY A 75 -26.91 -26.62 -4.94
C GLY A 75 -25.49 -26.57 -4.37
N MET A 76 -24.51 -27.15 -5.08
CA MET A 76 -23.10 -27.08 -4.68
C MET A 76 -22.57 -25.64 -4.69
N LEU A 77 -22.83 -24.87 -5.75
CA LEU A 77 -22.35 -23.49 -5.88
C LEU A 77 -23.00 -22.54 -4.87
N LEU A 78 -24.28 -22.74 -4.56
CA LEU A 78 -24.98 -21.98 -3.51
C LEU A 78 -24.51 -22.32 -2.10
N ARG A 79 -24.19 -23.60 -1.82
CA ARG A 79 -23.55 -23.99 -0.55
C ARG A 79 -22.19 -23.34 -0.39
N LEU A 80 -21.41 -23.31 -1.47
CA LEU A 80 -20.10 -22.67 -1.45
C LEU A 80 -20.21 -21.16 -1.23
N ASP A 81 -21.17 -20.50 -1.88
CA ASP A 81 -21.49 -19.07 -1.63
C ASP A 81 -21.75 -18.82 -0.14
N ALA A 82 -22.57 -19.66 0.49
CA ALA A 82 -22.85 -19.60 1.93
C ALA A 82 -21.66 -19.98 2.83
N GLU A 83 -20.56 -20.48 2.27
CA GLU A 83 -19.34 -20.90 2.98
C GLU A 83 -18.17 -19.94 2.78
N VAL A 84 -18.26 -19.02 1.81
CA VAL A 84 -17.20 -18.04 1.55
C VAL A 84 -16.96 -17.17 2.78
N ASP A 85 -18.02 -16.81 3.49
CA ASP A 85 -17.97 -15.96 4.69
C ASP A 85 -17.86 -16.74 6.02
N ARG A 86 -17.86 -18.10 5.98
CA ARG A 86 -17.71 -18.91 7.20
C ARG A 86 -16.24 -19.00 7.63
N ARG A 87 -15.99 -18.65 8.91
CA ARG A 87 -14.69 -18.84 9.61
C ARG A 87 -14.23 -20.29 9.55
N ASN A 88 -12.92 -20.50 9.47
CA ASN A 88 -12.36 -21.86 9.53
C ASN A 88 -12.07 -22.26 10.98
N ALA A 89 -12.17 -23.56 11.27
CA ALA A 89 -12.12 -24.10 12.64
C ALA A 89 -10.77 -23.92 13.39
N TRP A 90 -9.71 -23.50 12.69
CA TRP A 90 -8.36 -23.29 13.24
C TRP A 90 -8.01 -21.80 13.43
N GLU A 91 -8.99 -20.89 13.26
CA GLU A 91 -8.80 -19.47 13.53
C GLU A 91 -9.15 -19.16 14.98
N PRO A 92 -8.18 -18.75 15.83
CA PRO A 92 -8.46 -18.38 17.21
C PRO A 92 -9.27 -17.09 17.30
N ASP A 93 -10.02 -16.92 18.39
CA ASP A 93 -10.87 -15.74 18.59
C ASP A 93 -9.99 -14.48 18.71
N PRO A 94 -10.30 -13.36 18.05
CA PRO A 94 -9.59 -12.10 18.25
C PRO A 94 -9.47 -11.66 19.72
N ASP A 95 -10.37 -12.12 20.60
CA ASP A 95 -10.26 -11.87 22.05
C ASP A 95 -9.22 -12.76 22.76
N ASP A 96 -8.79 -13.88 22.16
CA ASP A 96 -7.79 -14.80 22.73
C ASP A 96 -6.36 -14.22 22.74
N LEU A 97 -6.11 -13.12 22.04
CA LEU A 97 -4.77 -12.51 21.90
C LEU A 97 -4.50 -11.37 22.87
N HIS A 98 -5.45 -11.08 23.76
CA HIS A 98 -5.37 -9.98 24.71
C HIS A 98 -5.29 -10.39 26.18
N HIS A 99 -4.83 -11.60 26.52
CA HIS A 99 -4.40 -11.89 27.89
C HIS A 99 -3.27 -12.92 27.92
N PRO A 100 -2.07 -12.62 28.47
CA PRO A 100 -1.44 -13.57 29.34
C PRO A 100 -2.22 -13.50 30.66
N GLU A 101 -3.10 -14.46 30.95
CA GLU A 101 -3.60 -14.61 32.32
C GLU A 101 -2.48 -15.22 33.17
N PRO A 102 -2.05 -14.56 34.26
CA PRO A 102 -1.80 -15.26 35.50
C PRO A 102 -3.14 -15.37 36.25
N ASP A 103 -3.53 -16.62 36.54
CA ASP A 103 -4.54 -17.09 37.49
C ASP A 103 -5.32 -16.00 38.25
N HIS A 104 -6.54 -15.70 37.80
CA HIS A 104 -7.53 -15.05 38.67
C HIS A 104 -8.95 -15.56 38.42
N GLU A 105 -9.58 -15.98 39.51
CA GLU A 105 -10.92 -16.55 39.66
C GLU A 105 -12.03 -15.84 38.85
N PRO A 106 -13.08 -16.57 38.43
CA PRO A 106 -14.17 -16.00 37.63
C PRO A 106 -14.98 -14.97 38.45
N LYS A 107 -15.11 -13.75 37.91
CA LYS A 107 -15.99 -12.69 38.46
C LYS A 107 -17.44 -12.83 38.00
N PRO A 108 -18.42 -12.34 38.79
CA PRO A 108 -19.85 -12.66 38.63
C PRO A 108 -20.52 -11.93 37.45
N ALA A 109 -21.59 -12.54 36.94
CA ALA A 109 -22.23 -12.32 35.64
C ALA A 109 -23.07 -11.04 35.44
N ASP A 110 -23.01 -10.04 36.33
CA ASP A 110 -24.04 -8.98 36.36
C ASP A 110 -23.61 -7.61 35.81
N GLN A 111 -22.56 -7.52 34.98
CA GLN A 111 -22.07 -6.25 34.42
C GLN A 111 -21.87 -6.22 32.90
N GLU A 112 -22.60 -7.02 32.13
CA GLU A 112 -22.40 -7.09 30.67
C GLU A 112 -23.10 -6.01 29.83
N ASN A 113 -23.98 -5.17 30.42
CA ASN A 113 -24.91 -4.38 29.61
C ASN A 113 -24.64 -2.86 29.53
N ASN A 114 -23.41 -2.39 29.76
CA ASN A 114 -23.10 -0.96 29.59
C ASN A 114 -21.71 -0.68 28.99
N ARG A 115 -21.34 -1.40 27.92
CA ARG A 115 -20.24 -0.97 27.04
C ARG A 115 -20.82 -0.06 25.94
N MET A 116 -20.70 1.24 26.15
CA MET A 116 -20.79 2.24 25.07
C MET A 116 -19.92 1.76 23.89
N PRO A 117 -20.42 1.76 22.63
CA PRO A 117 -19.62 1.32 21.50
C PRO A 117 -18.39 2.22 21.39
N PHE A 118 -17.19 1.61 21.28
CA PHE A 118 -15.99 2.30 20.84
C PHE A 118 -16.32 2.98 19.50
N GLN A 119 -16.56 4.29 19.51
CA GLN A 119 -16.60 5.07 18.29
C GLN A 119 -15.17 5.08 17.74
N GLU A 120 -14.87 4.16 16.83
CA GLU A 120 -13.67 4.22 16.00
C GLU A 120 -13.68 5.60 15.32
N ARG A 121 -12.91 6.55 15.86
CA ARG A 121 -12.67 7.83 15.19
C ARG A 121 -12.02 7.48 13.86
N HIS A 122 -12.77 7.60 12.76
CA HIS A 122 -12.26 7.30 11.44
C HIS A 122 -11.14 8.29 11.11
N HIS A 123 -9.89 7.89 11.35
CA HIS A 123 -8.73 8.69 10.97
C HIS A 123 -8.68 8.82 9.44
N PRO A 124 -8.39 10.02 8.91
CA PRO A 124 -8.16 10.19 7.49
C PRO A 124 -7.04 9.25 7.03
N THR A 125 -7.27 8.51 5.95
CA THR A 125 -6.29 7.58 5.38
C THR A 125 -5.52 8.26 4.28
N VAL A 126 -4.27 7.84 4.05
CA VAL A 126 -3.47 8.35 2.96
C VAL A 126 -4.01 7.87 1.61
N ARG A 127 -4.55 6.64 1.55
CA ARG A 127 -5.33 6.18 0.39
C ARG A 127 -6.53 7.10 0.09
N GLY A 128 -7.25 7.53 1.12
CA GLY A 128 -8.39 8.43 0.99
C GLY A 128 -8.00 9.81 0.46
N GLN A 129 -6.88 10.37 0.92
CA GLN A 129 -6.33 11.62 0.39
C GLN A 129 -5.85 11.49 -1.05
N TRP A 130 -5.16 10.41 -1.37
CA TRP A 130 -4.70 10.20 -2.73
C TRP A 130 -5.91 10.11 -3.68
N LEU A 131 -6.95 9.36 -3.30
CA LEU A 131 -8.21 9.30 -4.04
C LEU A 131 -8.85 10.69 -4.17
N ALA A 132 -8.91 11.46 -3.08
CA ALA A 132 -9.42 12.82 -3.05
C ALA A 132 -8.70 13.73 -4.05
N GLU A 133 -7.37 13.71 -4.06
CA GLU A 133 -6.55 14.48 -4.99
C GLU A 133 -6.82 14.04 -6.44
N GLN A 134 -6.87 12.73 -6.72
CA GLN A 134 -7.16 12.26 -8.08
C GLN A 134 -8.54 12.72 -8.57
N LEU A 135 -9.58 12.60 -7.73
CA LEU A 135 -10.92 13.05 -8.07
C LEU A 135 -10.97 14.57 -8.30
N ARG A 136 -10.26 15.35 -7.48
CA ARG A 136 -10.12 16.80 -7.65
C ARG A 136 -9.43 17.14 -8.97
N GLN A 137 -8.31 16.49 -9.29
CA GLN A 137 -7.60 16.74 -10.55
C GLN A 137 -8.47 16.42 -11.76
N LEU A 138 -9.15 15.27 -11.76
CA LEU A 138 -10.10 14.89 -12.80
C LEU A 138 -11.23 15.92 -12.98
N ARG A 139 -11.73 16.51 -11.88
CA ARG A 139 -12.72 17.60 -11.95
C ARG A 139 -12.14 18.86 -12.61
N LEU A 140 -10.94 19.25 -12.21
CA LEU A 140 -10.25 20.45 -12.70
C LEU A 140 -9.90 20.31 -14.19
N ASP A 141 -9.49 19.14 -14.64
CA ASP A 141 -9.24 18.84 -16.06
C ASP A 141 -10.49 18.99 -16.91
N ARG A 142 -11.66 18.70 -16.33
CA ARG A 142 -12.98 18.94 -16.94
C ARG A 142 -13.48 20.38 -16.79
N ARG A 143 -12.72 21.23 -16.10
CA ARG A 143 -13.06 22.62 -15.78
C ARG A 143 -14.43 22.77 -15.09
N LEU A 144 -14.83 21.77 -14.31
CA LEU A 144 -16.10 21.77 -13.60
C LEU A 144 -15.92 22.40 -12.21
N THR A 145 -16.87 23.22 -11.78
CA THR A 145 -16.94 23.67 -10.39
C THR A 145 -17.57 22.58 -9.52
N LEU A 146 -17.30 22.62 -8.21
CA LEU A 146 -17.97 21.73 -7.26
C LEU A 146 -19.51 21.85 -7.35
N GLN A 147 -20.03 23.06 -7.60
CA GLN A 147 -21.46 23.31 -7.74
C GLN A 147 -22.03 22.61 -8.97
N GLN A 148 -21.36 22.73 -10.12
CA GLN A 148 -21.79 22.06 -11.35
C GLN A 148 -21.78 20.53 -11.23
N VAL A 149 -20.92 19.97 -10.37
CA VAL A 149 -20.94 18.53 -10.08
C VAL A 149 -22.13 18.16 -9.20
N ALA A 150 -22.39 18.92 -8.13
CA ALA A 150 -23.53 18.71 -7.24
C ALA A 150 -24.90 18.91 -7.92
N GLU A 151 -24.97 19.70 -9.00
CA GLU A 151 -26.19 19.84 -9.82
C GLU A 151 -26.44 18.61 -10.72
N ARG A 152 -25.41 17.80 -11.01
CA ARG A 152 -25.48 16.68 -11.95
C ARG A 152 -25.52 15.32 -11.25
N LEU A 153 -25.04 15.24 -10.02
CA LEU A 153 -25.03 14.03 -9.21
C LEU A 153 -25.81 14.30 -7.92
N PRO A 154 -26.47 13.29 -7.31
CA PRO A 154 -27.15 13.43 -6.03
C PRO A 154 -26.15 13.50 -4.86
N LEU A 155 -25.15 14.36 -4.98
CA LEU A 155 -24.09 14.60 -4.00
C LEU A 155 -24.19 16.04 -3.52
N ASP A 156 -24.21 16.21 -2.20
CA ASP A 156 -24.17 17.54 -1.60
C ASP A 156 -22.82 18.22 -1.87
N TRP A 157 -22.87 19.53 -2.16
CA TRP A 157 -21.70 20.35 -2.49
C TRP A 157 -20.66 20.38 -1.37
N SER A 158 -21.11 20.48 -0.11
CA SER A 158 -20.24 20.46 1.05
C SER A 158 -19.55 19.10 1.17
N SER A 159 -20.30 18.01 0.97
CA SER A 159 -19.77 16.64 0.97
C SER A 159 -18.73 16.41 -0.12
N LEU A 160 -18.96 16.90 -1.34
CA LEU A 160 -17.98 16.82 -2.43
C LEU A 160 -16.70 17.59 -2.13
N GLY A 161 -16.81 18.79 -1.55
CA GLY A 161 -15.65 19.54 -1.10
C GLY A 161 -14.84 18.80 -0.02
N ARG A 162 -15.53 18.13 0.92
CA ARG A 162 -14.88 17.29 1.95
C ARG A 162 -14.28 16.02 1.36
N PHE A 163 -14.87 15.44 0.32
CA PHE A 163 -14.27 14.33 -0.45
C PHE A 163 -12.94 14.75 -1.05
N GLU A 164 -12.92 15.88 -1.77
CA GLU A 164 -11.72 16.37 -2.47
C GLU A 164 -10.61 16.87 -1.54
N ARG A 165 -10.92 17.10 -0.25
CA ARG A 165 -9.93 17.39 0.79
C ARG A 165 -9.49 16.14 1.57
N GLY A 166 -10.06 14.97 1.29
CA GLY A 166 -9.73 13.72 2.00
C GLY A 166 -10.25 13.67 3.43
N GLU A 167 -11.18 14.54 3.81
CA GLU A 167 -11.73 14.65 5.17
C GLU A 167 -12.78 13.56 5.46
N ILE A 168 -13.48 13.11 4.42
CA ILE A 168 -14.47 12.04 4.50
C ILE A 168 -14.27 11.04 3.37
N LYS A 169 -14.58 9.77 3.64
CA LYS A 169 -14.40 8.67 2.68
C LYS A 169 -15.61 8.62 1.73
N PRO A 170 -15.45 8.78 0.41
CA PRO A 170 -16.58 8.68 -0.52
C PRO A 170 -17.12 7.25 -0.59
N LYS A 171 -18.42 7.06 -0.89
CA LYS A 171 -18.95 5.70 -1.15
C LYS A 171 -18.46 5.22 -2.51
N TYR A 172 -18.43 3.91 -2.70
CA TYR A 172 -18.08 3.32 -3.99
C TYR A 172 -18.94 3.89 -5.14
N ASP A 173 -20.25 3.94 -4.93
CA ASP A 173 -21.20 4.43 -5.93
C ASP A 173 -20.99 5.92 -6.24
N ASP A 174 -20.67 6.73 -5.22
CA ASP A 174 -20.34 8.15 -5.41
C ASP A 174 -19.08 8.31 -6.28
N VAL A 175 -18.05 7.50 -6.04
CA VAL A 175 -16.82 7.50 -6.84
C VAL A 175 -17.12 7.04 -8.27
N ALA A 176 -17.88 5.96 -8.46
CA ALA A 176 -18.25 5.48 -9.79
C ALA A 176 -18.98 6.56 -10.61
N ALA A 177 -19.94 7.25 -10.00
CA ALA A 177 -20.68 8.32 -10.63
C ALA A 177 -19.79 9.54 -10.97
N LEU A 178 -18.86 9.90 -10.09
CA LEU A 178 -17.87 10.95 -10.37
C LEU A 178 -16.96 10.58 -11.54
N LEU A 179 -16.49 9.34 -11.62
CA LEU A 179 -15.66 8.87 -12.74
C LEU A 179 -16.41 8.90 -14.07
N ASP A 180 -17.72 8.58 -14.07
CA ASP A 180 -18.57 8.73 -15.25
C ASP A 180 -18.70 10.19 -15.66
N LEU A 181 -19.00 11.09 -14.71
CA LEU A 181 -19.11 12.52 -14.97
C LEU A 181 -17.79 13.14 -15.47
N TYR A 182 -16.66 12.65 -14.98
CA TYR A 182 -15.32 13.07 -15.40
C TYR A 182 -14.82 12.35 -16.66
N HIS A 183 -15.70 11.58 -17.31
CA HIS A 183 -15.46 10.76 -18.51
C HIS A 183 -14.15 9.95 -18.42
N VAL A 184 -13.90 9.33 -17.28
CA VAL A 184 -12.81 8.36 -17.12
C VAL A 184 -13.30 7.04 -17.65
N PHE A 185 -12.89 6.67 -18.87
CA PHE A 185 -13.33 5.45 -19.55
C PHE A 185 -12.25 4.38 -19.68
N ASP A 186 -11.01 4.68 -19.28
CA ASP A 186 -9.99 3.64 -19.16
C ASP A 186 -10.34 2.73 -17.97
N ASP A 187 -10.74 1.50 -18.28
CA ASP A 187 -11.09 0.47 -17.30
C ASP A 187 -10.01 0.28 -16.24
N ARG A 188 -8.73 0.42 -16.61
CA ARG A 188 -7.60 0.28 -15.67
C ARG A 188 -7.60 1.40 -14.64
N GLN A 189 -7.65 2.65 -15.11
CA GLN A 189 -7.70 3.81 -14.22
C GLN A 189 -8.94 3.78 -13.32
N ARG A 190 -10.10 3.43 -13.88
CA ARG A 190 -11.34 3.28 -13.08
C ARG A 190 -11.18 2.23 -11.99
N ASP A 191 -10.63 1.06 -12.34
CA ASP A 191 -10.45 -0.03 -11.38
C ASP A 191 -9.57 0.38 -10.20
N VAL A 192 -8.48 1.11 -10.44
CA VAL A 192 -7.59 1.64 -9.38
C VAL A 192 -8.32 2.63 -8.47
N LEU A 193 -9.03 3.62 -9.03
CA LEU A 193 -9.71 4.63 -8.23
C LEU A 193 -10.86 4.03 -7.41
N LEU A 194 -11.57 3.07 -8.00
CA LEU A 194 -12.64 2.35 -7.33
C LEU A 194 -12.15 1.37 -6.28
N SER A 195 -10.97 0.74 -6.44
CA SER A 195 -10.40 -0.10 -5.37
C SER A 195 -10.00 0.75 -4.18
N LEU A 196 -9.38 1.91 -4.40
CA LEU A 196 -9.00 2.82 -3.32
C LEU A 196 -10.19 3.35 -2.52
N ALA A 197 -11.34 3.56 -3.16
CA ALA A 197 -12.57 3.94 -2.47
C ALA A 197 -13.04 2.85 -1.49
N LEU A 198 -12.85 1.57 -1.85
CA LEU A 198 -13.14 0.43 -0.98
C LEU A 198 -12.10 0.33 0.14
N ASP A 199 -10.82 0.36 -0.21
CA ASP A 199 -9.72 0.18 0.74
C ASP A 199 -9.73 1.28 1.81
N ALA A 200 -9.99 2.53 1.41
CA ALA A 200 -10.12 3.66 2.32
C ALA A 200 -11.21 3.42 3.37
N ARG A 201 -12.32 2.75 3.00
CA ARG A 201 -13.41 2.40 3.93
C ARG A 201 -13.10 1.19 4.79
N HIS A 202 -12.40 0.20 4.26
CA HIS A 202 -12.21 -1.08 4.93
C HIS A 202 -11.00 -1.15 5.87
N GLY A 203 -10.10 -0.15 5.87
CA GLY A 203 -9.12 0.15 6.94
C GLY A 203 -8.06 -0.91 7.28
N ASP A 204 -8.30 -2.18 6.94
CA ASP A 204 -7.66 -3.33 7.58
C ASP A 204 -7.29 -4.44 6.60
N HIS A 205 -7.72 -4.38 5.34
CA HIS A 205 -7.47 -5.44 4.37
C HIS A 205 -6.06 -5.31 3.78
N TRP A 206 -5.33 -6.42 3.81
CA TRP A 206 -4.01 -6.45 3.21
C TRP A 206 -4.14 -6.49 1.70
N ASP A 207 -3.45 -5.57 1.04
CA ASP A 207 -3.01 -5.80 -0.32
C ASP A 207 -1.74 -6.66 -0.25
N VAL A 208 -1.95 -7.97 -0.13
CA VAL A 208 -0.96 -8.91 -0.65
C VAL A 208 -1.17 -8.88 -2.16
N ASP A 209 -0.32 -8.14 -2.86
CA ASP A 209 -0.20 -8.28 -4.30
C ASP A 209 0.39 -9.67 -4.54
N PHE A 210 -0.43 -10.60 -5.04
CA PHE A 210 0.05 -11.88 -5.54
C PHE A 210 0.18 -11.75 -7.06
N GLY A 211 1.43 -11.68 -7.53
CA GLY A 211 1.84 -12.18 -8.84
C GLY A 211 1.75 -11.19 -10.00
N ASP A 212 2.92 -10.92 -10.60
CA ASP A 212 3.36 -11.04 -12.00
C ASP A 212 2.42 -10.72 -13.20
N GLU A 213 1.10 -10.55 -13.05
CA GLU A 213 0.17 -10.32 -14.17
C GLU A 213 -0.47 -8.93 -14.21
N LEU A 214 -0.26 -8.08 -13.19
CA LEU A 214 -0.70 -6.69 -13.21
C LEU A 214 0.46 -5.73 -12.92
N PRO A 215 1.25 -5.32 -13.93
CA PRO A 215 2.42 -4.46 -13.74
C PRO A 215 2.11 -3.03 -13.24
N TYR A 216 0.86 -2.68 -12.90
CA TYR A 216 0.46 -1.31 -12.59
C TYR A 216 -0.70 -1.21 -11.58
N ARG A 217 -0.48 -1.66 -10.34
CA ARG A 217 -1.25 -1.18 -9.18
C ARG A 217 -0.43 -0.11 -8.44
N PRO A 218 -0.46 1.18 -8.86
CA PRO A 218 0.13 2.23 -8.06
C PRO A 218 -0.80 2.52 -6.87
N TYR A 219 -0.78 1.65 -5.86
CA TYR A 219 -1.11 2.10 -4.50
C TYR A 219 -0.21 3.31 -4.21
N VAL A 220 -0.83 4.41 -3.75
CA VAL A 220 -0.23 5.72 -3.39
C VAL A 220 1.20 5.87 -3.91
N ASN A 221 1.37 6.57 -5.03
CA ASN A 221 2.68 6.76 -5.64
C ASN A 221 3.72 7.17 -4.58
N LEU A 222 4.82 6.42 -4.47
CA LEU A 222 5.91 6.71 -3.54
C LEU A 222 6.35 8.17 -3.64
N ALA A 223 6.39 8.72 -4.86
CA ALA A 223 6.67 10.13 -5.11
C ALA A 223 5.69 11.09 -4.41
N TRP A 224 4.41 10.73 -4.34
CA TRP A 224 3.38 11.49 -3.66
C TRP A 224 3.61 11.50 -2.13
N LEU A 225 4.02 10.37 -1.56
CA LEU A 225 4.42 10.29 -0.14
C LEU A 225 5.68 11.10 0.11
N GLU A 226 6.72 10.89 -0.70
CA GLU A 226 8.02 11.56 -0.60
C GLU A 226 7.87 13.08 -0.63
N THR A 227 7.01 13.62 -1.51
CA THR A 227 6.82 15.07 -1.66
C THR A 227 5.97 15.72 -0.57
N ARG A 228 5.16 14.96 0.17
CA ARG A 228 4.24 15.48 1.20
C ARG A 228 4.69 15.20 2.63
N ALA A 229 5.55 14.21 2.83
CA ALA A 229 6.01 13.84 4.15
C ALA A 229 6.77 14.99 4.82
N THR A 230 6.47 15.27 6.09
CA THR A 230 7.23 16.21 6.91
C THR A 230 8.56 15.61 7.37
N ALA A 231 8.63 14.28 7.49
CA ALA A 231 9.86 13.54 7.70
C ALA A 231 9.81 12.18 7.00
N ILE A 232 10.98 11.69 6.58
CA ILE A 232 11.16 10.38 5.96
C ILE A 232 12.19 9.60 6.77
N ARG A 233 11.82 8.41 7.20
CA ARG A 233 12.64 7.52 8.01
C ARG A 233 12.98 6.27 7.22
N TYR A 234 14.26 5.97 7.04
CA TYR A 234 14.72 4.77 6.34
C TYR A 234 15.36 3.79 7.31
N TYR A 235 15.03 2.51 7.14
CA TYR A 235 15.84 1.39 7.57
C TYR A 235 16.24 0.55 6.36
N ALA A 236 17.53 0.58 6.03
CA ALA A 236 18.07 0.02 4.80
C ALA A 236 19.12 -1.06 5.08
N THR A 237 18.83 -2.30 4.69
CA THR A 237 19.67 -3.47 5.00
C THR A 237 20.48 -4.01 3.82
N THR A 238 20.06 -3.72 2.59
CA THR A 238 20.69 -4.31 1.39
C THR A 238 21.07 -3.29 0.32
N ARG A 239 20.43 -2.12 0.28
CA ARG A 239 20.68 -1.08 -0.73
C ARG A 239 20.52 0.30 -0.12
N ILE A 240 21.26 1.26 -0.65
CA ILE A 240 21.13 2.68 -0.28
C ILE A 240 19.76 3.20 -0.74
N PRO A 241 18.98 3.89 0.12
CA PRO A 241 17.68 4.44 -0.25
C PRO A 241 17.72 5.37 -1.46
N ASP A 242 16.71 5.30 -2.33
CA ASP A 242 16.65 6.01 -3.61
C ASP A 242 16.90 7.52 -3.51
N LEU A 243 16.34 8.19 -2.49
CA LEU A 243 16.53 9.63 -2.29
C LEU A 243 17.94 10.01 -1.80
N LEU A 244 18.73 9.04 -1.32
CA LEU A 244 20.10 9.23 -0.85
C LEU A 244 21.15 8.90 -1.94
N GLN A 245 20.71 8.46 -3.11
CA GLN A 245 21.61 8.06 -4.21
C GLN A 245 22.07 9.27 -5.05
N THR A 246 23.25 9.20 -5.65
CA THR A 246 23.64 10.08 -6.76
C THR A 246 22.83 9.73 -8.02
N PRO A 247 22.72 10.65 -9.01
CA PRO A 247 22.11 10.33 -10.30
C PRO A 247 22.75 9.12 -10.99
N GLU A 248 24.08 9.00 -10.93
CA GLU A 248 24.86 7.95 -11.58
C GLU A 248 24.62 6.59 -10.90
N TYR A 249 24.63 6.56 -9.56
CA TYR A 249 24.37 5.34 -8.79
C TYR A 249 22.95 4.83 -9.04
N ALA A 250 21.98 5.74 -9.02
CA ALA A 250 20.59 5.44 -9.32
C ALA A 250 20.40 4.93 -10.76
N ALA A 251 21.04 5.57 -11.74
CA ALA A 251 21.00 5.14 -13.13
C ALA A 251 21.53 3.72 -13.30
N ARG A 252 22.62 3.38 -12.61
CA ARG A 252 23.18 2.02 -12.65
C ARG A 252 22.24 0.99 -12.01
N LEU A 253 21.64 1.31 -10.86
CA LEU A 253 20.66 0.41 -10.22
C LEU A 253 19.42 0.18 -11.09
N ILE A 254 18.83 1.24 -11.65
CA ILE A 254 17.64 1.13 -12.51
C ILE A 254 17.98 0.29 -13.75
N GLN A 255 19.17 0.48 -14.31
CA GLN A 255 19.65 -0.32 -15.44
C GLN A 255 19.71 -1.82 -15.09
N THR A 256 20.28 -2.17 -13.94
CA THR A 256 20.34 -3.57 -13.46
C THR A 256 18.95 -4.13 -13.19
N GLN A 257 18.05 -3.35 -12.58
CA GLN A 257 16.66 -3.77 -12.32
C GLN A 257 15.87 -4.04 -13.60
N MET A 258 16.11 -3.25 -14.66
CA MET A 258 15.48 -3.46 -15.96
C MET A 258 16.13 -4.59 -16.78
N GLY A 259 17.27 -5.12 -16.35
CA GLY A 259 18.00 -6.16 -17.09
C GLY A 259 18.54 -5.70 -18.44
N ILE A 260 18.82 -4.40 -18.61
CA ILE A 260 19.27 -3.82 -19.89
C ILE A 260 20.77 -3.52 -19.90
N HIS A 261 21.41 -3.67 -21.05
CA HIS A 261 22.84 -3.36 -21.21
C HIS A 261 23.11 -1.90 -21.60
N GLN A 262 22.14 -1.21 -22.19
CA GLN A 262 22.27 0.18 -22.66
C GLN A 262 21.05 1.02 -22.22
N PRO A 263 21.21 2.33 -21.95
CA PRO A 263 20.11 3.20 -21.55
C PRO A 263 19.01 3.32 -22.61
N THR A 264 17.79 2.90 -22.29
CA THR A 264 16.60 3.09 -23.11
C THR A 264 15.90 4.43 -22.79
N PRO A 265 14.91 4.89 -23.59
CA PRO A 265 14.07 6.03 -23.22
C PRO A 265 13.37 5.86 -21.86
N GLU A 266 12.90 4.65 -21.54
CA GLU A 266 12.24 4.32 -20.28
C GLU A 266 13.20 4.43 -19.09
N HIS A 267 14.44 3.92 -19.25
CA HIS A 267 15.50 4.08 -18.26
C HIS A 267 15.78 5.55 -17.96
N ARG A 268 15.95 6.37 -19.01
CA ARG A 268 16.17 7.82 -18.86
C ARG A 268 15.00 8.51 -18.18
N ALA A 269 13.77 8.15 -18.52
CA ALA A 269 12.57 8.69 -17.90
C ALA A 269 12.50 8.33 -16.40
N ALA A 270 12.81 7.07 -16.04
CA ALA A 270 12.84 6.63 -14.65
C ALA A 270 13.92 7.36 -13.82
N VAL A 271 15.11 7.52 -14.38
CA VAL A 271 16.21 8.29 -13.75
C VAL A 271 15.82 9.75 -13.58
N ALA A 272 15.26 10.39 -14.61
CA ALA A 272 14.80 11.78 -14.54
C ALA A 272 13.69 11.97 -13.48
N ALA A 273 12.72 11.05 -13.43
CA ALA A 273 11.66 11.06 -12.42
C ALA A 273 12.22 10.91 -11.00
N LEU A 274 13.24 10.08 -10.79
CA LEU A 274 13.93 9.98 -9.49
C LEU A 274 14.68 11.26 -9.13
N ASN A 275 15.40 11.85 -10.08
CA ASN A 275 16.14 13.09 -9.82
C ASN A 275 15.22 14.27 -9.53
N ALA A 276 14.06 14.36 -10.19
CA ALA A 276 13.05 15.37 -9.87
C ALA A 276 12.53 15.23 -8.42
N ARG A 277 12.34 14.00 -7.93
CA ARG A 277 11.94 13.73 -6.54
C ARG A 277 13.02 14.13 -5.53
N LYS A 278 14.30 13.88 -5.85
CA LYS A 278 15.44 14.31 -5.03
C LYS A 278 15.56 15.83 -4.92
N GLN A 279 15.18 16.57 -5.96
CA GLN A 279 15.24 18.03 -5.91
C GLN A 279 14.32 18.59 -4.83
N ALA A 280 13.10 18.05 -4.69
CA ALA A 280 12.18 18.43 -3.62
C ALA A 280 12.76 18.19 -2.21
N LEU A 281 13.59 17.15 -2.04
CA LEU A 281 14.29 16.89 -0.78
C LEU A 281 15.41 17.92 -0.51
N ARG A 282 16.12 18.36 -1.56
CA ARG A 282 17.24 19.33 -1.46
C ARG A 282 16.77 20.74 -1.12
N ASP A 283 15.56 21.10 -1.52
CA ASP A 283 14.94 22.38 -1.16
C ASP A 283 14.53 22.42 0.34
N GLY A 284 14.76 21.31 1.05
CA GLY A 284 14.88 21.25 2.49
C GLY A 284 13.58 21.07 3.26
N THR A 285 12.42 20.94 2.62
CA THR A 285 11.12 20.90 3.31
C THR A 285 10.96 19.73 4.28
N ASN A 286 11.64 18.60 4.01
CA ASN A 286 11.44 17.35 4.75
C ASN A 286 12.65 17.06 5.64
N ARG A 287 12.40 16.52 6.84
CA ARG A 287 13.48 15.91 7.65
C ARG A 287 13.76 14.49 7.13
N LEU A 288 15.02 14.07 7.20
CA LEU A 288 15.42 12.71 6.82
C LEU A 288 16.18 12.04 7.95
N SER A 289 15.82 10.81 8.28
CA SER A 289 16.57 9.98 9.24
C SER A 289 16.76 8.57 8.70
N ALA A 290 17.99 8.21 8.35
CA ALA A 290 18.33 6.92 7.77
C ALA A 290 19.23 6.12 8.68
N VAL A 291 18.84 4.88 8.98
CA VAL A 291 19.72 3.83 9.49
C VAL A 291 20.03 2.88 8.34
N ILE A 292 21.28 2.84 7.93
CA ILE A 292 21.77 2.04 6.80
C ILE A 292 22.75 1.02 7.37
N THR A 293 22.57 -0.27 7.12
CA THR A 293 23.56 -1.28 7.53
C THR A 293 24.86 -1.14 6.75
N GLU A 294 25.97 -1.51 7.36
CA GLU A 294 27.27 -1.61 6.68
C GLU A 294 27.20 -2.49 5.43
N THR A 295 26.54 -3.65 5.52
CA THR A 295 26.25 -4.53 4.37
C THR A 295 25.65 -3.77 3.17
N ALA A 296 24.66 -2.90 3.39
CA ALA A 296 24.04 -2.11 2.31
C ALA A 296 25.01 -1.14 1.61
N LEU A 297 26.04 -0.65 2.32
CA LEU A 297 27.08 0.21 1.78
C LEU A 297 28.19 -0.58 1.09
N ARG A 298 28.42 -1.84 1.48
CA ARG A 298 29.40 -2.75 0.88
C ARG A 298 28.90 -3.43 -0.38
N ASN A 299 27.60 -3.59 -0.54
CA ASN A 299 27.01 -4.20 -1.74
C ASN A 299 27.36 -3.37 -2.99
N GLN A 300 28.19 -3.95 -3.85
CA GLN A 300 28.75 -3.26 -5.01
C GLN A 300 27.68 -2.96 -6.06
N VAL A 301 27.64 -1.70 -6.49
CA VAL A 301 26.85 -1.21 -7.62
C VAL A 301 27.80 -0.53 -8.60
N GLY A 302 27.94 -1.12 -9.78
CA GLY A 302 28.93 -0.64 -10.75
C GLY A 302 30.36 -0.90 -10.27
N ASP A 303 31.24 0.09 -10.45
CA ASP A 303 32.65 0.01 -10.08
C ASP A 303 32.95 0.71 -8.73
N SER A 304 34.18 0.58 -8.26
CA SER A 304 34.64 1.20 -7.00
C SER A 304 34.52 2.73 -7.03
N HIS A 305 34.81 3.35 -8.17
CA HIS A 305 34.71 4.80 -8.33
C HIS A 305 33.27 5.30 -8.15
N LEU A 306 32.28 4.60 -8.71
CA LEU A 306 30.86 4.91 -8.50
C LEU A 306 30.46 4.76 -7.03
N MET A 307 30.95 3.71 -6.36
CA MET A 307 30.72 3.51 -4.93
C MET A 307 31.33 4.64 -4.09
N ASP A 308 32.56 5.06 -4.37
CA ASP A 308 33.24 6.17 -3.68
C ASP A 308 32.46 7.48 -3.85
N GLN A 309 31.99 7.77 -5.05
CA GLN A 309 31.14 8.93 -5.32
C GLN A 309 29.84 8.90 -4.49
N GLN A 310 29.22 7.72 -4.38
CA GLN A 310 28.02 7.51 -3.60
C GLN A 310 28.27 7.70 -2.09
N ILE A 311 29.34 7.14 -1.53
CA ILE A 311 29.69 7.31 -0.10
C ILE A 311 30.01 8.78 0.20
N ASN A 312 30.79 9.44 -0.66
CA ASN A 312 31.05 10.89 -0.56
C ASN A 312 29.76 11.73 -0.62
N HIS A 313 28.76 11.29 -1.40
CA HIS A 313 27.46 11.93 -1.45
C HIS A 313 26.70 11.80 -0.13
N LEU A 314 26.71 10.63 0.50
CA LEU A 314 26.09 10.42 1.82
C LEU A 314 26.70 11.35 2.88
N HIS A 315 28.02 11.50 2.90
CA HIS A 315 28.71 12.47 3.77
C HIS A 315 28.23 13.91 3.55
N LYS A 316 28.08 14.33 2.29
CA LYS A 316 27.57 15.67 1.97
C LYS A 316 26.12 15.84 2.47
N LEU A 317 25.28 14.83 2.30
CA LEU A 317 23.89 14.86 2.79
C LEU A 317 23.82 14.90 4.32
N ALA A 318 24.68 14.17 5.01
CA ALA A 318 24.75 14.12 6.48
C ALA A 318 25.16 15.45 7.13
N ARG A 319 25.80 16.36 6.38
CA ARG A 319 26.15 17.71 6.86
C ARG A 319 24.95 18.66 6.97
N HIS A 320 23.84 18.33 6.32
CA HIS A 320 22.64 19.16 6.37
C HIS A 320 21.89 18.94 7.69
N PRO A 321 21.50 19.99 8.45
CA PRO A 321 20.96 19.84 9.80
C PRO A 321 19.60 19.12 9.87
N ARG A 322 18.89 19.00 8.74
CA ARG A 322 17.62 18.24 8.65
C ARG A 322 17.82 16.75 8.32
N ASN A 323 19.06 16.32 8.12
CA ASN A 323 19.40 14.95 7.73
C ASN A 323 20.20 14.26 8.83
N THR A 324 19.80 13.06 9.19
CA THR A 324 20.56 12.16 10.05
C THR A 324 20.81 10.88 9.27
N ILE A 325 22.08 10.58 8.98
CA ILE A 325 22.48 9.36 8.26
C ILE A 325 23.42 8.58 9.15
N ASN A 326 23.00 7.39 9.52
CA ASN A 326 23.58 6.54 10.55
C ASN A 326 23.90 5.18 9.94
N VAL A 327 25.09 4.66 10.21
CA VAL A 327 25.55 3.37 9.67
C VAL A 327 25.57 2.30 10.76
N LEU A 328 24.68 1.33 10.68
CA LEU A 328 24.66 0.21 11.62
C LEU A 328 25.77 -0.80 11.26
N PRO A 329 26.79 -1.01 12.10
CA PRO A 329 27.89 -1.94 11.81
C PRO A 329 27.41 -3.38 11.65
N ASP A 330 28.10 -4.16 10.82
CA ASP A 330 27.84 -5.60 10.75
C ASP A 330 28.16 -6.27 12.10
N GLY A 331 27.39 -7.31 12.44
CA GLY A 331 27.52 -8.01 13.73
C GLY A 331 26.98 -7.24 14.95
N HIS A 332 26.41 -6.05 14.76
CA HIS A 332 25.57 -5.45 15.78
C HIS A 332 24.38 -6.38 16.06
N GLU A 333 24.05 -6.59 17.33
CA GLU A 333 22.87 -7.39 17.69
C GLU A 333 21.63 -6.66 17.20
N ILE A 334 21.11 -7.10 16.06
CA ILE A 334 19.79 -6.72 15.58
C ILE A 334 18.87 -7.76 16.20
N THR A 335 18.03 -7.35 17.15
CA THR A 335 16.94 -8.22 17.60
C THR A 335 16.20 -8.70 16.36
N ALA A 336 15.98 -10.01 16.20
CA ALA A 336 15.31 -10.65 15.04
C ALA A 336 13.95 -10.03 14.64
N ARG A 337 13.44 -9.11 15.46
CA ARG A 337 12.28 -8.25 15.26
C ARG A 337 12.37 -7.27 14.08
N TYR A 338 13.57 -6.95 13.55
CA TYR A 338 13.76 -5.93 12.51
C TYR A 338 14.63 -6.41 11.34
N ASP A 339 14.31 -7.54 10.73
CA ASP A 339 15.09 -8.15 9.64
C ASP A 339 14.81 -7.54 8.25
N THR A 340 13.67 -6.87 8.09
CA THR A 340 13.16 -6.43 6.79
C THR A 340 13.35 -4.92 6.60
N PRO A 341 13.86 -4.45 5.45
CA PRO A 341 13.98 -3.02 5.18
C PRO A 341 12.60 -2.36 5.08
N PHE A 342 12.51 -1.12 5.54
CA PHE A 342 11.28 -0.34 5.50
C PHE A 342 11.55 1.16 5.45
N THR A 343 10.53 1.89 5.03
CA THR A 343 10.49 3.36 5.03
C THR A 343 9.25 3.83 5.77
N VAL A 344 9.37 4.83 6.63
CA VAL A 344 8.22 5.51 7.25
C VAL A 344 8.15 6.94 6.74
N PHE A 345 6.97 7.34 6.30
CA PHE A 345 6.62 8.70 5.90
C PHE A 345 5.78 9.33 7.00
N ASP A 346 6.35 10.30 7.72
CA ASP A 346 5.61 11.09 8.71
C ASP A 346 4.81 12.16 7.96
N MET A 347 3.50 11.97 7.88
CA MET A 347 2.61 12.86 7.13
C MET A 347 2.22 14.09 7.98
N PRO A 348 1.90 15.24 7.35
CA PRO A 348 1.42 16.40 8.09
C PRO A 348 0.07 16.10 8.76
N ASP A 349 -0.20 16.74 9.91
CA ASP A 349 -1.50 16.63 10.56
C ASP A 349 -2.65 16.99 9.61
N PRO A 350 -3.80 16.30 9.68
CA PRO A 350 -4.20 15.28 10.67
C PRO A 350 -3.83 13.84 10.25
N TYR A 351 -2.86 13.66 9.35
CA TYR A 351 -2.64 12.39 8.68
C TYR A 351 -1.65 11.51 9.44
N PRO A 352 -1.98 10.21 9.66
CA PRO A 352 -1.06 9.31 10.34
C PRO A 352 0.17 8.99 9.47
N PRO A 353 1.27 8.55 10.10
CA PRO A 353 2.42 8.03 9.37
C PRO A 353 2.06 6.82 8.49
N VAL A 354 2.78 6.68 7.38
CA VAL A 354 2.66 5.53 6.48
C VAL A 354 3.98 4.77 6.45
N ALA A 355 3.94 3.47 6.73
CA ALA A 355 5.10 2.60 6.57
C ALA A 355 5.02 1.84 5.25
N VAL A 356 6.16 1.68 4.58
CA VAL A 356 6.28 0.96 3.31
C VAL A 356 7.40 -0.06 3.45
N THR A 357 7.11 -1.31 3.11
CA THR A 357 8.11 -2.37 2.99
C THR A 357 8.02 -3.01 1.61
N GLN A 358 9.13 -3.53 1.10
CA GLN A 358 9.22 -4.10 -0.23
C GLN A 358 9.42 -5.61 -0.14
N SER A 359 8.62 -6.35 -0.91
CA SER A 359 8.76 -7.77 -1.16
C SER A 359 9.03 -8.01 -2.65
N LEU A 360 9.33 -9.26 -3.03
CA LEU A 360 9.42 -9.65 -4.44
C LEU A 360 8.11 -9.44 -5.20
N ALA A 361 6.98 -9.55 -4.50
CA ALA A 361 5.66 -9.40 -5.11
C ALA A 361 5.21 -7.93 -5.23
N GLY A 362 5.96 -6.98 -4.64
CA GLY A 362 5.63 -5.56 -4.68
C GLY A 362 5.83 -4.86 -3.33
N ARG A 363 5.33 -3.63 -3.24
CA ARG A 363 5.41 -2.81 -2.02
C ARG A 363 4.14 -2.96 -1.20
N LEU A 364 4.30 -3.17 0.10
CA LEU A 364 3.23 -3.17 1.08
C LEU A 364 3.17 -1.80 1.76
N TYR A 365 1.99 -1.16 1.71
CA TYR A 365 1.72 0.12 2.38
C TYR A 365 0.87 -0.12 3.63
N LEU A 366 1.37 0.38 4.76
CA LEU A 366 0.80 0.19 6.09
C LEU A 366 0.46 1.56 6.66
N GLU A 367 -0.80 1.75 7.05
CA GLU A 367 -1.29 2.97 7.69
C GLU A 367 -1.53 2.70 9.19
N HIS A 368 -2.01 3.72 9.91
CA HIS A 368 -2.36 3.60 11.31
C HIS A 368 -3.42 2.50 11.55
N PRO A 369 -3.32 1.72 12.65
CA PRO A 369 -2.30 1.79 13.71
C PRO A 369 -1.03 0.99 13.40
N ARG A 370 -1.00 0.24 12.29
CA ARG A 370 0.08 -0.71 11.97
C ARG A 370 1.40 0.00 11.65
N SER A 371 1.34 1.17 11.01
CA SER A 371 2.53 1.99 10.73
C SER A 371 3.30 2.39 11.99
N LEU A 372 2.62 2.54 13.14
CA LEU A 372 3.26 2.92 14.41
C LEU A 372 4.34 1.92 14.84
N ARG A 373 4.18 0.64 14.53
CA ARG A 373 5.19 -0.39 14.85
C ARG A 373 6.51 -0.13 14.13
N PHE A 374 6.46 0.43 12.92
CA PHE A 374 7.64 0.78 12.13
C PHE A 374 8.28 2.08 12.62
N THR A 375 7.47 3.05 13.06
CA THR A 375 7.98 4.26 13.72
C THR A 375 8.77 3.89 14.97
N VAL A 376 8.18 3.08 15.86
CA VAL A 376 8.84 2.59 17.08
C VAL A 376 10.09 1.76 16.76
N ALA A 377 10.02 0.89 15.74
CA ALA A 377 11.17 0.12 15.28
C ALA A 377 12.33 1.02 14.85
N HIS A 378 12.05 2.08 14.09
CA HIS A 378 13.05 3.05 13.66
C HIS A 378 13.65 3.82 14.83
N ASP A 379 12.83 4.24 15.80
CA ASP A 379 13.31 4.93 17.01
C ASP A 379 14.26 4.03 17.82
N HIS A 380 13.96 2.75 17.96
CA HIS A 380 14.86 1.78 18.59
C HIS A 380 16.18 1.61 17.82
N LEU A 381 16.13 1.53 16.49
CA LEU A 381 17.34 1.44 15.65
C LEU A 381 18.20 2.70 15.76
N GLN A 382 17.58 3.88 15.83
CA GLN A 382 18.28 5.15 16.05
C GLN A 382 18.95 5.19 17.42
N ALA A 383 18.26 4.77 18.48
CA ALA A 383 18.83 4.71 19.83
C ALA A 383 20.02 3.74 19.90
N ALA A 384 19.91 2.57 19.27
CA ALA A 384 21.00 1.60 19.20
C ALA A 384 22.24 2.17 18.51
N VAL A 385 22.05 2.84 17.37
CA VAL A 385 23.15 3.51 16.66
C VAL A 385 23.80 4.60 17.51
N GLN A 386 23.01 5.44 18.18
CA GLN A 386 23.54 6.55 18.98
C GLN A 386 24.37 6.07 20.17
N ALA A 387 24.09 4.87 20.69
CA ALA A 387 24.85 4.24 21.75
C ALA A 387 26.18 3.61 21.26
N ASP A 388 26.31 3.32 19.96
CA ASP A 388 27.49 2.66 19.37
C ASP A 388 28.44 3.66 18.69
N SER A 389 29.58 3.91 19.33
CA SER A 389 30.62 4.83 18.84
C SER A 389 31.24 4.41 17.50
N ARG A 390 31.14 3.12 17.12
CA ARG A 390 31.62 2.64 15.81
C ARG A 390 30.83 3.25 14.67
N THR A 391 29.54 3.53 14.87
CA THR A 391 28.65 4.08 13.84
C THR A 391 29.14 5.42 13.31
N SER A 392 29.53 6.34 14.20
CA SER A 392 29.99 7.69 13.79
C SER A 392 31.29 7.65 13.00
N GLN A 393 32.09 6.60 13.17
CA GLN A 393 33.37 6.41 12.48
C GLN A 393 33.22 5.63 11.17
N LEU A 394 32.20 4.78 11.07
CA LEU A 394 32.08 3.80 9.99
C LEU A 394 31.83 4.44 8.62
N LEU A 395 30.97 5.45 8.53
CA LEU A 395 30.76 6.16 7.26
C LEU A 395 32.06 6.82 6.77
N THR A 396 32.88 7.33 7.70
CA THR A 396 34.20 7.91 7.41
C THR A 396 35.23 6.83 7.03
N ALA A 397 35.21 5.69 7.71
CA ALA A 397 36.09 4.56 7.42
C ALA A 397 35.84 3.97 6.03
N LEU A 398 34.56 3.83 5.64
CA LEU A 398 34.16 3.32 4.32
C LEU A 398 34.66 4.18 3.15
N GLN A 399 34.88 5.47 3.36
CA GLN A 399 35.48 6.36 2.35
C GLN A 399 36.95 5.99 2.04
N HIS A 400 37.63 5.31 2.96
CA HIS A 400 39.04 4.93 2.86
C HIS A 400 39.24 3.44 2.63
N SER A 401 38.16 2.65 2.67
CA SER A 401 38.18 1.19 2.58
C SER A 401 37.23 0.69 1.49
N VAL A 402 37.49 1.02 0.23
CA VAL A 402 36.92 0.24 -0.87
C VAL A 402 37.93 -0.83 -1.26
N PRO A 403 37.56 -2.12 -1.24
CA PRO A 403 38.48 -3.17 -1.63
C PRO A 403 38.79 -3.01 -3.12
N VAL A 404 40.08 -2.90 -3.44
CA VAL A 404 40.60 -3.29 -4.75
C VAL A 404 40.22 -4.76 -4.90
N ALA A 405 39.30 -5.07 -5.81
CA ALA A 405 38.97 -6.45 -6.12
C ALA A 405 40.26 -7.19 -6.57
N PRO A 406 40.45 -8.47 -6.18
CA PRO A 406 41.65 -9.23 -6.50
C PRO A 406 41.85 -9.47 -7.99
#